data_AF-A0A817QCF3-F1
#
_entry.id   AF-A0A817QCF3-F1
#
_cell.length_a   1.000
_cell.length_b   1.000
_cell.length_c   1.000
_cell.angle_alpha   90.00
_cell.angle_beta   90.00
_cell.angle_gamma   90.00
#
_symmetry.space_group_name_H-M   'P 1'
#
loop_
_entity.id
_entity.type
_entity.pdbx_description
1 polymer ?
#
loop_
_entity_poly.entity_id
_entity_poly.type
_entity_poly.pdbx_seq_one_letter_code
_entity_poly.pdbx_strand_id
1 'polypeptide(L)'
;MPIQERQKWFYIAGCDTFVNVEHVLKRLDPFDATQPLLIGGHSGREKCLNTIAEKIHPVTFPSGGAGFLLSAKLLELMQPHLSNYVENVWPKGSESSDVALTCLAWTLGVKVTEVTGFWAFSPITTLHQDGRK
;
A
#
# COMPACT_ATOMS: atom_id res chain seq x y z
N MET A 1 -16.74 -9.19 -18.98
CA MET A 1 -15.38 -8.72 -19.30
C MET A 1 -14.44 -9.92 -19.37
N PRO A 2 -13.76 -10.14 -20.51
CA PRO A 2 -12.65 -11.07 -20.63
C PRO A 2 -11.57 -10.80 -19.57
N ILE A 3 -10.83 -11.84 -19.18
CA ILE A 3 -9.74 -11.76 -18.18
C ILE A 3 -8.66 -10.72 -18.55
N GLN A 4 -8.52 -10.41 -19.83
CA GLN A 4 -7.56 -9.44 -20.38
C GLN A 4 -8.00 -7.97 -20.21
N GLU A 5 -9.27 -7.70 -19.87
CA GLU A 5 -9.81 -6.35 -19.72
C GLU A 5 -9.90 -5.87 -18.26
N ARG A 6 -9.54 -6.70 -17.26
CA ARG A 6 -9.54 -6.26 -15.86
C ARG A 6 -8.34 -5.34 -15.59
N GLN A 7 -8.59 -4.24 -14.89
CA GLN A 7 -7.56 -3.38 -14.29
C GLN A 7 -6.60 -4.26 -13.46
N LYS A 8 -5.31 -4.27 -13.80
CA LYS A 8 -4.29 -5.11 -13.14
C LYS A 8 -3.78 -4.52 -11.84
N TRP A 9 -3.78 -3.20 -11.76
CA TRP A 9 -3.19 -2.42 -10.67
C TRP A 9 -4.12 -1.29 -10.29
N PHE A 10 -4.24 -1.03 -9.00
CA PHE A 10 -5.01 0.07 -8.43
C PHE A 10 -4.04 0.97 -7.69
N TYR A 11 -3.91 2.22 -8.11
CA TYR A 11 -3.03 3.20 -7.48
C TYR A 11 -3.83 4.10 -6.56
N ILE A 12 -3.50 4.07 -5.27
CA ILE A 12 -4.02 4.99 -4.25
C ILE A 12 -2.97 6.06 -4.01
N ALA A 13 -3.34 7.32 -4.16
CA ALA A 13 -2.48 8.47 -3.96
C ALA A 13 -3.26 9.65 -3.38
N GLY A 14 -2.55 10.55 -2.69
CA GLY A 14 -3.12 11.82 -2.23
C GLY A 14 -3.49 12.73 -3.39
N CYS A 15 -4.38 13.70 -3.15
CA CYS A 15 -4.75 14.70 -4.15
C CYS A 15 -3.62 15.70 -4.45
N ASP A 16 -2.56 15.68 -3.65
CA ASP A 16 -1.34 16.46 -3.74
C ASP A 16 -0.13 15.66 -4.28
N THR A 17 -0.32 14.39 -4.65
CA THR A 17 0.75 13.55 -5.21
C THR A 17 0.89 13.76 -6.72
N PHE A 18 2.09 14.13 -7.18
CA PHE A 18 2.43 14.12 -8.60
C PHE A 18 2.80 12.71 -9.07
N VAL A 19 2.16 12.23 -10.13
CA VAL A 19 2.35 10.87 -10.65
C VAL A 19 3.02 10.89 -12.03
N ASN A 20 4.23 10.33 -12.12
CA ASN A 20 4.84 9.97 -13.40
C ASN A 20 4.40 8.55 -13.80
N VAL A 21 3.37 8.47 -14.65
CA VAL A 21 2.72 7.20 -15.03
C VAL A 21 3.70 6.23 -15.71
N GLU A 22 4.51 6.69 -16.65
CA GLU A 22 5.48 5.83 -17.36
C GLU A 22 6.48 5.18 -16.39
N HIS A 23 6.94 5.98 -15.43
CA HIS A 23 7.90 5.55 -14.43
C HIS A 23 7.30 4.54 -13.42
N VAL A 24 6.00 4.68 -13.13
CA VAL A 24 5.23 3.70 -12.35
C VAL A 24 5.08 2.40 -13.13
N LEU A 25 4.64 2.46 -14.39
CA LEU A 25 4.46 1.25 -15.23
C LEU A 25 5.76 0.46 -15.35
N LYS A 26 6.87 1.14 -15.65
CA LYS A 26 8.20 0.50 -15.73
C LYS A 26 8.63 -0.19 -14.43
N ARG A 27 8.19 0.32 -13.27
CA ARG A 27 8.43 -0.33 -11.97
C ARG A 27 7.56 -1.54 -11.72
N LEU A 28 6.41 -1.60 -12.37
CA LEU A 28 5.48 -2.71 -12.26
C LEU A 28 5.85 -3.88 -13.19
N ASP A 29 6.67 -3.64 -14.22
CA ASP A 29 7.12 -4.67 -15.19
C ASP A 29 7.62 -5.98 -14.55
N PRO A 30 8.37 -5.98 -13.43
CA PRO A 30 8.86 -7.21 -12.82
C PRO A 30 7.80 -7.99 -12.03
N PHE A 31 6.63 -7.40 -11.79
CA PHE A 31 5.63 -7.93 -10.87
C PHE A 31 4.46 -8.59 -11.59
N ASP A 32 4.06 -9.76 -11.08
CA ASP A 32 2.88 -10.48 -11.55
C ASP A 32 1.63 -10.02 -10.79
N ALA A 33 0.75 -9.27 -11.46
CA ALA A 33 -0.50 -8.76 -10.90
C ALA A 33 -1.51 -9.87 -10.51
N THR A 34 -1.29 -11.12 -10.92
CA THR A 34 -2.10 -12.26 -10.46
C THR A 34 -1.74 -12.73 -9.06
N GLN A 35 -0.60 -12.26 -8.52
CA GLN A 35 -0.21 -12.45 -7.12
C GLN A 35 -0.74 -11.30 -6.26
N PRO A 36 -1.05 -11.53 -4.97
CA PRO A 36 -1.49 -10.48 -4.08
C PRO A 36 -0.30 -9.61 -3.65
N LEU A 37 -0.27 -8.38 -4.15
CA LEU A 37 0.86 -7.46 -3.98
C LEU A 37 0.39 -6.10 -3.47
N LEU A 38 1.07 -5.62 -2.44
CA LEU A 38 1.02 -4.25 -1.93
C LEU A 38 2.38 -3.62 -2.20
N ILE A 39 2.46 -2.67 -3.13
CA ILE A 39 3.71 -2.09 -3.61
C ILE A 39 3.72 -0.60 -3.29
N GLY A 40 4.81 -0.10 -2.72
CA GLY A 40 4.96 1.33 -2.48
C GLY A 40 6.33 1.65 -1.93
N GLY A 41 6.48 2.81 -1.31
CA GLY A 41 7.74 3.18 -0.69
C GLY A 41 7.56 4.34 0.28
N HIS A 42 8.67 4.92 0.68
CA HIS A 42 8.73 5.91 1.76
C HIS A 42 8.02 5.39 3.02
N SER A 43 8.35 4.15 3.39
CA SER A 43 7.54 3.39 4.34
C SER A 43 7.72 3.85 5.77
N GLY A 44 6.62 3.85 6.51
CA GLY A 44 6.62 3.99 7.96
C GLY A 44 6.48 2.63 8.66
N ARG A 45 6.47 2.66 9.99
CA ARG A 45 6.11 1.51 10.82
C ARG A 45 4.98 1.89 11.76
N GLU A 46 3.92 1.11 11.78
CA GLU A 46 2.79 1.33 12.66
C GLU A 46 2.32 0.03 13.31
N LYS A 47 1.58 0.15 14.41
CA LYS A 47 1.04 -0.99 15.15
C LYS A 47 -0.32 -1.37 14.61
N CYS A 48 -0.42 -2.56 14.00
CA CYS A 48 -1.70 -3.12 13.56
C CYS A 48 -2.35 -3.93 14.69
N LEU A 49 -3.64 -3.69 14.89
CA LEU A 49 -4.50 -4.53 15.72
C LEU A 49 -4.88 -5.78 14.92
N ASN A 50 -4.37 -6.94 15.33
CA ASN A 50 -4.84 -8.22 14.81
C ASN A 50 -6.04 -8.69 15.65
N THR A 51 -7.25 -8.61 15.10
CA THR A 51 -8.46 -9.10 15.78
C THR A 51 -8.51 -10.62 15.93
N ILE A 52 -7.72 -11.37 15.16
CA ILE A 52 -7.69 -12.83 15.21
C ILE A 52 -6.84 -13.35 16.39
N ALA A 53 -5.87 -12.55 16.85
CA ALA A 53 -4.90 -13.00 17.86
C ALA A 53 -4.72 -12.03 19.05
N GLU A 54 -5.43 -10.90 19.08
CA GLU A 54 -5.29 -9.81 20.08
C GLU A 54 -3.84 -9.31 20.27
N LYS A 55 -2.96 -9.61 19.30
CA LYS A 55 -1.55 -9.21 19.34
C LYS A 55 -1.34 -7.98 18.49
N ILE A 56 -0.66 -7.01 19.09
CA ILE A 56 -0.17 -5.82 18.40
C ILE A 56 1.08 -6.21 17.63
N HIS A 57 1.03 -6.11 16.31
CA HIS A 57 2.20 -6.37 15.46
C HIS A 57 2.65 -5.09 14.77
N PRO A 58 3.96 -4.75 14.83
CA PRO A 58 4.50 -3.69 14.01
C PRO A 58 4.49 -4.12 12.55
N VAL A 59 3.89 -3.31 11.70
CA VAL A 59 3.80 -3.53 10.27
C VAL A 59 4.42 -2.34 9.55
N THR A 60 5.24 -2.65 8.55
CA THR A 60 5.73 -1.65 7.60
C THR A 60 4.60 -1.31 6.64
N PHE A 61 4.28 -0.02 6.50
CA PHE A 61 3.24 0.47 5.58
C PHE A 61 3.85 1.47 4.58
N PRO A 62 3.42 1.47 3.31
CA PRO A 62 3.87 2.48 2.36
C PRO A 62 3.19 3.82 2.67
N SER A 63 3.86 4.95 2.45
CA SER A 63 3.24 6.25 2.73
C SER A 63 2.12 6.57 1.74
N GLY A 64 0.95 6.98 2.25
CA GLY A 64 -0.16 7.47 1.43
C GLY A 64 0.19 8.71 0.60
N GLY A 65 1.05 9.60 1.12
CA GLY A 65 1.50 10.81 0.39
C GLY A 65 2.46 10.50 -0.76
N ALA A 66 3.23 9.41 -0.64
CA ALA A 66 4.02 8.86 -1.75
C ALA A 66 3.15 8.10 -2.77
N GLY A 67 1.97 7.69 -2.33
CA GLY A 67 1.08 6.75 -2.99
C GLY A 67 1.60 5.31 -2.97
N PHE A 68 0.68 4.37 -3.17
CA PHE A 68 0.98 2.93 -3.23
C PHE A 68 0.00 2.19 -4.13
N LEU A 69 0.41 1.02 -4.63
CA LEU A 69 -0.36 0.19 -5.53
C LEU A 69 -0.81 -1.11 -4.88
N LEU A 70 -2.01 -1.53 -5.24
CA LEU A 70 -2.57 -2.85 -4.98
C LEU A 70 -2.65 -3.61 -6.31
N SER A 71 -2.24 -4.87 -6.32
CA SER A 71 -2.61 -5.75 -7.43
C SER A 71 -4.10 -6.05 -7.39
N ALA A 72 -4.68 -6.35 -8.54
CA ALA A 72 -6.08 -6.80 -8.63
C ALA A 72 -6.35 -7.99 -7.72
N LYS A 73 -5.41 -8.94 -7.63
CA LYS A 73 -5.54 -10.10 -6.75
C LYS A 73 -5.62 -9.73 -5.28
N LEU A 74 -4.83 -8.77 -4.82
CA LEU A 74 -4.90 -8.31 -3.44
C LEU A 74 -6.24 -7.64 -3.16
N LEU A 75 -6.73 -6.80 -4.08
CA LEU A 75 -8.04 -6.17 -3.92
C LEU A 75 -9.18 -7.19 -3.85
N GLU A 76 -9.15 -8.22 -4.70
CA GLU A 76 -10.09 -9.36 -4.64
C GLU A 76 -10.06 -10.08 -3.29
N LEU A 77 -8.87 -10.27 -2.70
CA LEU A 77 -8.73 -10.88 -1.38
C LEU A 77 -9.24 -9.97 -0.25
N MET A 78 -9.05 -8.66 -0.36
CA MET A 78 -9.48 -7.70 0.65
C MET A 78 -10.98 -7.43 0.61
N GLN A 79 -11.60 -7.49 -0.56
CA GLN A 79 -12.99 -7.06 -0.79
C GLN A 79 -14.00 -7.65 0.20
N PRO A 80 -13.99 -8.96 0.53
CA PRO A 80 -14.96 -9.54 1.46
C PRO A 80 -14.80 -9.03 2.90
N HIS A 81 -13.63 -8.47 3.24
CA HIS A 81 -13.29 -8.01 4.58
C HIS A 81 -13.34 -6.48 4.72
N LEU A 82 -13.27 -5.75 3.60
CA LEU A 82 -13.04 -4.30 3.53
C LEU A 82 -14.09 -3.50 4.31
N SER A 83 -15.39 -3.69 4.03
CA SER A 83 -16.46 -2.93 4.70
C SER A 83 -16.45 -3.17 6.21
N ASN A 84 -16.44 -4.44 6.64
CA ASN A 84 -16.42 -4.76 8.07
C ASN A 84 -15.14 -4.26 8.75
N TYR A 85 -13.99 -4.36 8.09
CA TYR A 85 -12.73 -3.88 8.63
C TYR A 85 -12.77 -2.37 8.87
N VAL A 86 -13.16 -1.59 7.86
CA VAL A 86 -13.21 -0.12 7.94
C VAL A 86 -14.27 0.36 8.93
N GLU A 87 -15.44 -0.27 8.96
CA GLU A 87 -16.56 0.20 9.80
C GLU A 87 -16.47 -0.26 11.25
N ASN A 88 -15.93 -1.46 11.50
CA ASN A 88 -16.03 -2.12 12.81
C ASN A 88 -14.68 -2.48 13.45
N VAL A 89 -13.58 -2.57 12.70
CA VAL A 89 -12.27 -2.97 13.24
C VAL A 89 -11.29 -1.80 13.33
N TRP A 90 -11.22 -0.98 12.28
CA TRP A 90 -10.32 0.16 12.23
C TRP A 90 -10.74 1.23 13.25
N PRO A 91 -9.80 1.81 14.03
CA PRO A 91 -10.16 2.76 15.07
C PRO A 91 -10.92 3.97 14.52
N LYS A 92 -12.10 4.24 15.09
CA LYS A 92 -12.89 5.43 14.78
C LYS A 92 -12.06 6.68 15.14
N GLY A 93 -11.76 7.52 14.15
CA GLY A 93 -10.93 8.71 14.30
C GLY A 93 -9.49 8.58 13.78
N SER A 94 -9.09 7.41 13.28
CA SER A 94 -7.83 7.26 12.54
C SER A 94 -8.05 7.44 11.04
N GLU A 95 -7.42 8.46 10.45
CA GLU A 95 -7.62 8.84 9.04
C GLU A 95 -6.57 8.23 8.08
N SER A 96 -5.64 7.43 8.61
CA SER A 96 -4.53 6.83 7.84
C SER A 96 -4.97 5.60 7.04
N SER A 97 -5.52 5.83 5.84
CA SER A 97 -5.98 4.78 4.93
C SER A 97 -4.86 3.84 4.46
N ASP A 98 -3.65 4.36 4.31
CA ASP A 98 -2.44 3.60 3.99
C ASP A 98 -2.10 2.56 5.06
N VAL A 99 -2.14 2.97 6.34
CA VAL A 99 -1.96 2.06 7.48
C VAL A 99 -3.11 1.06 7.55
N ALA A 100 -4.36 1.51 7.44
CA ALA A 100 -5.55 0.65 7.53
C ALA A 100 -5.50 -0.50 6.50
N LEU A 101 -5.25 -0.15 5.23
CA LEU A 101 -5.18 -1.12 4.14
C LEU A 101 -3.96 -2.03 4.29
N THR A 102 -2.83 -1.52 4.78
CA THR A 102 -1.66 -2.34 5.07
C THR A 102 -1.93 -3.34 6.19
N CYS A 103 -2.59 -2.93 7.26
CA CYS A 103 -2.95 -3.81 8.36
C CYS A 103 -3.89 -4.94 7.89
N LEU A 104 -4.89 -4.62 7.06
CA LEU A 104 -5.77 -5.63 6.46
C LEU A 104 -5.00 -6.55 5.50
N ALA A 105 -4.12 -6.03 4.66
CA ALA A 105 -3.27 -6.86 3.80
C ALA A 105 -2.40 -7.81 4.63
N TRP A 106 -1.85 -7.32 5.74
CA TRP A 106 -1.02 -8.11 6.65
C TRP A 106 -1.79 -9.23 7.35
N THR A 107 -3.04 -9.01 7.78
CA THR A 107 -3.87 -10.10 8.35
C THR A 107 -4.21 -11.17 7.33
N LEU A 108 -4.18 -10.83 6.04
CA LEU A 108 -4.33 -11.75 4.91
C LEU A 108 -2.98 -12.37 4.47
N GLY A 109 -1.91 -12.15 5.22
CA GLY A 109 -0.58 -12.72 4.96
C GLY A 109 0.25 -11.97 3.92
N VAL A 110 -0.18 -10.78 3.48
CA VAL A 110 0.48 -9.98 2.45
C VAL A 110 1.28 -8.86 3.09
N LYS A 111 2.55 -8.74 2.73
CA LYS A 111 3.46 -7.69 3.21
C LYS A 111 3.71 -6.66 2.12
N VAL A 112 4.10 -5.46 2.54
CA VAL A 112 4.57 -4.41 1.63
C VAL A 112 5.82 -4.89 0.90
N THR A 113 5.82 -4.65 -0.41
CA THR A 113 7.00 -4.73 -1.26
C THR A 113 7.50 -3.30 -1.49
N GLU A 114 8.64 -2.98 -0.88
CA GLU A 114 9.22 -1.65 -0.98
C GLU A 114 9.95 -1.45 -2.31
N VAL A 115 9.61 -0.37 -3.01
CA VAL A 115 10.18 0.01 -4.29
C VAL A 115 10.63 1.46 -4.20
N THR A 116 11.86 1.73 -4.65
CA THR A 116 12.36 3.12 -4.76
C THR A 116 11.58 3.85 -5.86
N GLY A 117 11.31 5.14 -5.72
CA GLY A 117 10.49 5.86 -6.70
C GLY A 117 9.16 6.38 -6.17
N PHE A 118 8.82 6.05 -4.93
CA PHE A 118 7.67 6.58 -4.19
C PHE A 118 8.19 7.50 -3.07
N TRP A 119 7.76 8.76 -3.06
CA TRP A 119 8.35 9.80 -2.23
C TRP A 119 7.23 10.69 -1.66
N ALA A 120 7.08 10.72 -0.34
CA ALA A 120 6.12 11.61 0.32
C ALA A 120 6.68 13.02 0.53
N PHE A 121 8.01 13.15 0.44
CA PHE A 121 8.73 14.42 0.48
C PHE A 121 9.56 14.60 -0.78
N SER A 122 10.03 15.82 -1.00
CA SER A 122 10.93 16.13 -2.12
C SER A 122 12.11 15.14 -2.16
N PRO A 123 12.51 14.69 -3.37
CA PRO A 123 13.64 13.82 -3.53
C PRO A 123 14.94 14.24 -2.87
N ILE A 124 15.21 15.54 -2.89
CA ILE A 124 16.37 16.12 -2.25
C ILE A 124 16.32 15.85 -0.75
N THR A 125 15.17 16.06 -0.11
CA THR A 125 14.98 15.82 1.32
C THR A 125 15.16 14.36 1.69
N THR A 126 14.58 13.43 0.90
CA THR A 126 14.67 11.99 1.17
C THR A 126 16.08 11.45 0.93
N LEU A 127 16.74 11.83 -0.16
CA LEU A 127 18.11 11.39 -0.46
C LEU A 127 19.11 11.89 0.60
N HIS A 128 18.93 13.13 1.08
CA HIS A 128 19.76 13.65 2.16
C HIS A 128 19.53 12.93 3.50
N GLN A 129 18.31 12.51 3.82
CA GLN A 129 18.01 11.72 5.02
C GLN A 129 18.60 10.30 4.95
N ASP A 130 18.63 9.69 3.77
CA ASP A 130 19.19 8.35 3.55
C ASP A 130 20.71 8.34 3.29
N GLY A 131 21.38 9.49 3.40
CA GLY A 131 22.83 9.63 3.19
C GLY A 131 23.29 9.40 1.75
N ARG A 132 22.38 9.44 0.77
CA ARG A 132 22.70 9.30 -0.65
C ARG A 132 22.87 10.69 -1.26
N LYS A 133 24.08 11.02 -1.70
CA LYS A 133 24.38 12.25 -2.45
C LYS A 133 24.13 12.06 -3.93
#